data_AF-A0A2W6CC47-F1
#
_entry.id   AF-A0A2W6CC47-F1
#
_cell.length_a   1.000
_cell.length_b   1.000
_cell.length_c   1.000
_cell.angle_alpha   90.00
_cell.angle_beta   90.00
_cell.angle_gamma   90.00
#
_symmetry.space_group_name_H-M   'P 1'
#
loop_
_entity.id
_entity.type
_entity.pdbx_description
1 polymer ?
#
loop_
_entity_poly.entity_id
_entity_poly.type
_entity_poly.pdbx_seq_one_letter_code
_entity_poly.pdbx_strand_id
1 'polypeptide(L)'
;QTLDAIQHLAYRFAMHGGGERTSVLVDAAGYREQRAVALRATADQAAETALSHRRAVPLEAMNALERKLIHEHLKVRHDIETYSEGQEPSRRLVVAPLVD
;
A
#
# COMPACT_ATOMS: atom_id res chain seq x y z
N GLN A 1 14.15 -6.62 0.17
CA GLN A 1 15.59 -6.60 -0.16
C GLN A 1 16.00 -7.67 -1.18
N THR A 2 15.70 -8.96 -1.00
CA THR A 2 16.00 -10.00 -2.03
C THR A 2 15.04 -9.97 -3.23
N LEU A 3 13.77 -9.63 -3.01
CA LEU A 3 12.75 -9.54 -4.07
C LEU A 3 12.91 -8.31 -4.99
N ASP A 4 13.29 -7.15 -4.44
CA ASP A 4 13.53 -5.93 -5.23
C ASP A 4 14.70 -6.09 -6.21
N ALA A 5 15.74 -6.84 -5.81
CA ALA A 5 16.91 -7.09 -6.65
C ALA A 5 16.57 -8.00 -7.84
N ILE A 6 15.72 -9.02 -7.64
CA ILE A 6 15.23 -9.89 -8.71
C ILE A 6 14.33 -9.09 -9.68
N GLN A 7 13.48 -8.20 -9.15
CA GLN A 7 12.65 -7.30 -9.94
C GLN A 7 13.50 -6.36 -10.82
N HIS A 8 14.58 -5.77 -10.27
CA HIS A 8 15.46 -4.88 -11.01
C HIS A 8 16.23 -5.61 -12.13
N LEU A 9 16.68 -6.83 -11.87
CA LEU A 9 17.39 -7.65 -12.86
C LEU A 9 16.46 -8.10 -14.00
N ALA A 10 15.23 -8.52 -13.69
CA ALA A 10 14.23 -8.91 -14.68
C ALA A 10 13.82 -7.73 -15.59
N TYR A 11 13.66 -6.54 -15.01
CA TYR A 11 13.38 -5.31 -15.75
C TYR A 11 14.53 -4.93 -16.70
N ARG A 12 15.79 -5.06 -16.26
CA ARG A 12 16.98 -4.77 -17.07
C ARG A 12 17.15 -5.73 -18.24
N PHE A 13 16.78 -7.00 -18.07
CA PHE A 13 16.78 -8.00 -19.15
C PHE A 13 15.67 -7.74 -20.18
N ALA A 14 14.46 -7.37 -19.75
CA ALA A 14 13.35 -7.05 -20.66
C ALA A 14 13.61 -5.78 -21.51
N MET A 15 14.48 -4.87 -21.05
CA MET A 15 14.89 -3.66 -21.77
C MET A 15 16.06 -3.87 -22.75
N HIS A 16 16.63 -5.08 -22.84
CA HIS A 16 17.76 -5.39 -23.73
C HIS A 16 17.32 -6.03 -25.06
N GLY A 17 16.23 -5.52 -25.63
CA GLY A 17 15.76 -5.83 -26.99
C GLY A 17 15.19 -4.56 -27.59
N GLY A 18 15.85 -4.03 -28.62
CA GLY A 18 15.70 -2.65 -29.07
C GLY A 18 14.30 -2.23 -29.51
N GLY A 19 14.03 -0.94 -29.30
CA GLY A 19 13.18 -0.15 -30.20
C GLY A 19 11.68 -0.34 -30.07
N GLU A 20 11.10 -0.02 -28.91
CA GLU A 20 9.86 0.76 -28.74
C GLU A 20 9.55 0.84 -27.23
N ARG A 21 8.97 1.96 -26.77
CA ARG A 21 8.62 2.17 -25.36
C ARG A 21 7.45 1.28 -24.95
N THR A 22 7.71 -0.01 -24.79
CA THR A 22 6.74 -0.94 -24.23
C THR A 22 6.82 -0.86 -22.71
N SER A 23 5.72 -0.42 -22.08
CA SER A 23 5.51 -0.55 -20.64
C SER A 23 5.46 -2.04 -20.30
N VAL A 24 6.60 -2.63 -19.97
CA VAL A 24 6.66 -4.02 -19.49
C VAL A 24 6.09 -4.04 -18.07
N LEU A 25 4.79 -4.35 -17.98
CA LEU A 25 4.14 -4.69 -16.73
C LEU A 25 4.66 -6.09 -16.34
N VAL A 26 5.69 -6.14 -15.51
CA VAL A 26 6.13 -7.41 -14.90
C VAL A 26 5.06 -7.80 -13.88
N ASP A 27 4.06 -8.55 -14.34
CA ASP A 27 3.15 -9.27 -13.47
C ASP A 27 3.92 -10.45 -12.86
N ALA A 28 4.48 -10.23 -11.68
CA ALA A 28 4.95 -11.31 -10.84
C ALA A 28 3.72 -12.08 -10.32
N ALA A 29 3.12 -12.89 -11.19
CA ALA A 29 2.09 -13.91 -10.93
C ALA A 29 1.33 -13.74 -9.60
N GLY A 30 0.41 -12.76 -9.53
CA GLY A 30 -0.50 -12.61 -8.40
C GLY A 30 0.08 -11.98 -7.12
N TYR A 31 1.38 -11.66 -7.07
CA TYR A 31 1.97 -10.99 -5.90
C TYR A 31 1.31 -9.64 -5.62
N ARG A 32 1.03 -8.85 -6.66
CA ARG A 32 0.36 -7.55 -6.52
C ARG A 32 -1.03 -7.69 -5.90
N GLU A 33 -1.77 -8.71 -6.34
CA GLU A 33 -3.11 -8.99 -5.83
C GLU A 33 -3.05 -9.50 -4.39
N GLN A 34 -2.16 -10.46 -4.10
CA GLN A 34 -1.94 -10.98 -2.74
C GLN A 34 -1.51 -9.86 -1.78
N ARG A 35 -0.60 -8.97 -2.22
CA ARG A 35 -0.18 -7.80 -1.46
C ARG A 35 -1.35 -6.86 -1.20
N ALA A 36 -2.18 -6.59 -2.21
CA ALA A 36 -3.37 -5.76 -2.05
C ALA A 36 -4.38 -6.37 -1.06
N VAL A 37 -4.59 -7.69 -1.11
CA VAL A 37 -5.44 -8.40 -0.14
C VAL A 37 -4.89 -8.27 1.27
N ALA A 38 -3.59 -8.50 1.46
CA ALA A 38 -2.95 -8.36 2.77
C ALA A 38 -3.07 -6.93 3.31
N LEU A 39 -2.83 -5.91 2.48
CA LEU A 39 -2.93 -4.51 2.89
C LEU A 39 -4.35 -4.12 3.31
N ARG A 40 -5.37 -4.59 2.59
CA ARG A 40 -6.79 -4.38 2.97
C ARG A 40 -7.11 -5.04 4.30
N ALA A 41 -6.70 -6.29 4.51
CA ALA A 41 -6.91 -6.98 5.78
C ALA A 41 -6.22 -6.27 6.96
N THR A 42 -4.98 -5.80 6.77
CA THR A 42 -4.28 -4.98 7.77
C THR A 42 -5.02 -3.68 8.06
N ALA A 43 -5.56 -3.03 7.03
CA ALA A 43 -6.31 -1.79 7.17
C ALA A 43 -7.63 -1.97 7.93
N ASP A 44 -8.36 -3.05 7.64
CA ASP A 44 -9.59 -3.40 8.35
C ASP A 44 -9.30 -3.65 9.84
N GLN A 45 -8.25 -4.41 10.14
CA GLN A 45 -7.84 -4.63 11.53
C GLN A 45 -7.44 -3.32 12.24
N ALA A 46 -6.75 -2.42 11.53
CA ALA A 46 -6.38 -1.12 12.09
C ALA A 46 -7.60 -0.23 12.36
N ALA A 47 -8.63 -0.27 11.50
CA ALA A 47 -9.89 0.45 11.71
C ALA A 47 -10.61 -0.05 12.97
N GLU A 48 -10.77 -1.38 13.12
CA GLU A 48 -11.39 -1.96 14.32
C GLU A 48 -10.57 -1.64 15.59
N THR A 49 -9.24 -1.68 15.49
CA THR A 49 -8.35 -1.28 16.60
C THR A 49 -8.49 0.21 16.95
N ALA A 50 -8.60 1.07 15.94
CA ALA A 50 -8.75 2.50 16.14
C ALA A 50 -10.06 2.84 16.86
N LEU A 51 -11.16 2.20 16.47
CA LEU A 51 -12.48 2.37 17.07
C LEU A 51 -12.55 1.84 18.50
N SER A 52 -12.08 0.60 18.71
CA SER A 52 -12.10 -0.05 20.03
C SER A 52 -11.28 0.70 21.07
N HIS A 53 -10.11 1.21 20.69
CA HIS A 53 -9.23 1.95 21.58
C HIS A 53 -9.43 3.47 21.54
N ARG A 54 -10.31 3.98 20.67
CA ARG A 54 -10.52 5.41 20.42
C ARG A 54 -9.22 6.18 20.22
N ARG A 55 -8.30 5.61 19.43
CA ARG A 55 -6.98 6.20 19.17
C ARG A 55 -6.55 5.98 17.73
N ALA A 56 -5.74 6.90 17.21
CA ALA A 56 -5.13 6.74 15.90
C ALA A 56 -4.18 5.54 15.87
N VAL A 57 -4.23 4.78 14.77
CA VAL A 57 -3.40 3.60 14.50
C VAL A 57 -2.58 3.86 13.24
N PRO A 58 -1.25 4.05 13.36
CA PRO A 58 -0.38 4.15 12.20
C PRO A 58 -0.13 2.77 11.60
N LEU A 59 -0.19 2.67 10.27
CA LEU A 59 0.26 1.49 9.54
C LEU A 59 1.77 1.54 9.29
N GLU A 60 2.33 0.44 8.79
CA GLU A 60 3.71 0.42 8.28
C GLU A 60 3.89 1.41 7.12
N ALA A 61 5.10 1.93 6.96
CA ALA A 61 5.44 2.77 5.82
C ALA A 61 5.32 1.97 4.51
N MET A 62 4.69 2.59 3.50
CA MET A 62 4.35 1.94 2.25
C MET A 62 4.32 2.98 1.12
N ASN A 63 4.39 2.56 -0.13
CA ASN A 63 4.47 3.50 -1.24
C ASN A 63 3.13 4.25 -1.45
N ALA A 64 3.16 5.32 -2.25
CA ALA A 64 1.98 6.15 -2.50
C ALA A 64 0.78 5.39 -3.11
N LEU A 65 1.03 4.37 -3.95
CA LEU A 65 -0.03 3.57 -4.56
C LEU A 65 -0.69 2.66 -3.52
N GLU A 66 0.10 2.01 -2.66
CA GLU A 66 -0.41 1.20 -1.54
C GLU A 66 -1.23 2.04 -0.56
N ARG A 67 -0.75 3.25 -0.19
CA ARG A 67 -1.52 4.17 0.67
C ARG A 67 -2.86 4.55 0.04
N LYS A 68 -2.87 4.88 -1.27
CA LYS A 68 -4.10 5.20 -2.00
C LYS A 68 -5.06 4.01 -2.03
N LEU A 69 -4.56 2.79 -2.25
CA LEU A 69 -5.37 1.58 -2.27
C LEU A 69 -6.10 1.38 -0.94
N ILE A 70 -5.37 1.52 0.18
CA ILE A 70 -5.97 1.40 1.52
C ILE A 70 -6.95 2.55 1.79
N HIS A 71 -6.58 3.79 1.45
CA HIS A 71 -7.44 4.95 1.63
C HIS A 71 -8.79 4.77 0.93
N GLU A 72 -8.80 4.38 -0.34
CA GLU A 72 -10.06 4.15 -1.07
C GLU A 72 -10.84 2.94 -0.53
N HIS A 73 -10.17 1.89 -0.06
CA HIS A 73 -10.81 0.74 0.58
C HIS A 73 -11.56 1.15 1.85
N LEU A 74 -10.95 1.99 2.69
CA LEU A 74 -11.53 2.43 3.96
C LEU A 74 -12.49 3.62 3.83
N LYS A 75 -12.48 4.35 2.72
CA LYS A 75 -13.29 5.56 2.49
C LYS A 75 -14.80 5.36 2.57
N VAL A 76 -15.27 4.12 2.40
CA VAL A 76 -16.70 3.77 2.54
C VAL A 76 -17.19 3.76 3.99
N ARG A 77 -16.26 3.78 4.95
CA ARG A 77 -16.58 3.82 6.37
C ARG A 77 -16.86 5.26 6.83
N HIS A 78 -17.83 5.42 7.70
CA HIS A 78 -18.24 6.72 8.26
C HIS A 78 -17.78 6.94 9.70
N ASP A 79 -17.18 5.92 10.31
CA ASP A 79 -16.76 5.88 11.71
C ASP A 79 -15.25 6.14 11.89
N ILE A 80 -14.51 6.27 10.79
CA ILE A 80 -13.07 6.52 10.78
C ILE A 80 -12.70 7.56 9.72
N GLU A 81 -11.54 8.17 9.89
CA GLU A 81 -10.84 8.93 8.87
C GLU A 81 -9.45 8.33 8.61
N THR A 82 -8.87 8.66 7.45
CA THR A 82 -7.51 8.26 7.13
C THR A 82 -6.72 9.41 6.53
N TYR A 83 -5.44 9.52 6.90
CA TYR A 83 -4.54 10.53 6.39
C TYR A 83 -3.12 9.99 6.31
N SER A 84 -2.27 10.60 5.48
CA SER A 84 -0.85 10.22 5.39
C SER A 84 -0.01 11.11 6.29
N GLU A 85 0.90 10.51 7.06
CA GLU A 85 1.81 11.20 7.97
C GLU A 85 3.27 10.84 7.67
N GLY A 86 4.18 11.79 7.88
CA GLY A 86 5.62 11.64 7.65
C GLY A 86 6.05 11.99 6.22
N GLN A 87 7.34 11.78 5.95
CA GLN A 87 7.98 12.02 4.65
C GLN A 87 8.52 10.72 4.07
N GLU A 88 8.58 10.63 2.74
CA GLU A 88 9.17 9.46 2.08
C GLU A 88 10.64 9.29 2.53
N PRO A 89 11.11 8.06 2.78
CA PRO A 89 10.43 6.76 2.59
C PRO A 89 9.60 6.27 3.80
N SER A 90 9.61 7.01 4.91
CA SER A 90 8.93 6.63 6.16
C SER A 90 7.46 7.06 6.21
N ARG A 91 6.90 7.49 5.07
CA ARG A 91 5.54 8.01 4.99
C ARG A 91 4.54 6.87 5.07
N ARG A 92 3.59 7.00 6.00
CA ARG A 92 2.62 5.96 6.35
C ARG A 92 1.19 6.48 6.32
N LEU A 93 0.23 5.59 6.18
CA LEU A 93 -1.18 5.90 6.39
C LEU A 93 -1.53 5.74 7.88
N VAL A 94 -2.30 6.67 8.41
CA VAL A 94 -2.85 6.63 9.76
C VAL A 94 -4.36 6.46 9.65
N VAL A 95 -4.93 5.57 10.46
CA VAL A 95 -6.37 5.36 10.60
C VAL A 95 -6.79 5.91 11.96
N ALA A 96 -7.71 6.87 11.99
CA ALA A 96 -8.19 7.51 13.22
C ALA A 96 -9.71 7.36 13.34
N PRO A 97 -10.25 7.15 14.56
CA PRO A 97 -11.68 7.06 14.76
C PRO A 97 -12.32 8.44 14.70
N LEU A 98 -13.48 8.55 14.05
CA LEU A 98 -14.35 9.72 14.11
C LEU A 98 -15.23 9.56 15.35
N VAL A 99 -14.70 9.95 16.50
CA VAL A 99 -15.45 10.02 17.76
C VAL A 99 -15.60 11.49 18.13
N ASP A 100 -16.85 11.91 18.33
CA ASP A 100 -17.18 13.15 19.06
C ASP A 100 -16.77 13.04 20.54
#